data_AF-A0A1B6E727-F1
#
_entry.id   AF-A0A1B6E727-F1
#
_cell.length_a   1.000
_cell.length_b   1.000
_cell.length_c   1.000
_cell.angle_alpha   90.00
_cell.angle_beta   90.00
_cell.angle_gamma   90.00
#
_symmetry.space_group_name_H-M   'P 1'
#
loop_
_entity.id
_entity.type
_entity.pdbx_description
1 polymer ?
#
loop_
_entity_poly.entity_id
_entity_poly.type
_entity_poly.pdbx_seq_one_letter_code
_entity_poly.pdbx_strand_id
1 'polypeptide(L)'
;MATVQDRIRFPWKGGATQIPLDSLLPIFLLPLLGYIAAHGVWISVILFTTLPSFLIYIHYMFMRYNSPTKFFLIWTLMSIFLIFMIFEMAVVNLLDIRTDENFSFIIITIIMLGCGCKTKLNAEWSYLKTDSKMEMSTCDETPLVCSDCRKRVSSRSYHCNICHVCIVKRDLHCAWLNCCIGEKNHRWYLATLISALAQTSLCSNLILTTACHPFKVFGSFMLPDDCSDVYFDIL
;
A
#
# COMPACT_ATOMS: atom_id res chain seq x y z
N MET A 1 -17.56 21.93 18.41
CA MET A 1 -18.69 21.21 17.79
C MET A 1 -18.24 19.78 17.58
N ALA A 2 -18.90 18.80 18.20
CA ALA A 2 -18.60 17.39 17.97
C ALA A 2 -18.89 17.08 16.49
N THR A 3 -17.89 16.63 15.76
CA THR A 3 -18.05 16.28 14.33
C THR A 3 -18.87 14.99 14.22
N VAL A 4 -19.50 14.73 13.08
CA VAL A 4 -20.22 13.46 12.83
C VAL A 4 -19.35 12.24 13.17
N GLN A 5 -18.03 12.39 13.01
CA GLN A 5 -16.99 11.42 13.34
C GLN A 5 -16.91 11.07 14.84
N ASP A 6 -17.32 11.97 15.75
CA ASP A 6 -17.34 11.69 17.19
C ASP A 6 -18.46 10.72 17.60
N ARG A 7 -19.50 10.60 16.76
CA ARG A 7 -20.71 9.81 17.04
C ARG A 7 -20.67 8.37 16.51
N ILE A 8 -19.80 8.07 15.55
CA ILE A 8 -19.68 6.73 14.97
C ILE A 8 -18.66 5.93 15.77
N ARG A 9 -19.14 5.17 16.75
CA ARG A 9 -18.33 4.21 17.53
C ARG A 9 -18.79 2.80 17.20
N PHE A 10 -17.88 1.97 16.68
CA PHE A 10 -18.21 0.58 16.37
C PHE A 10 -17.92 -0.30 17.59
N PRO A 11 -18.88 -1.12 18.05
CA PRO A 11 -18.63 -2.04 19.16
C PRO A 11 -17.67 -3.14 18.73
N TRP A 12 -16.49 -3.22 19.35
CA TRP A 12 -15.52 -4.29 19.13
C TRP A 12 -15.25 -5.04 20.44
N LYS A 13 -14.72 -6.26 20.35
CA LYS A 13 -14.36 -7.09 21.52
C LYS A 13 -13.21 -6.42 22.29
N GLY A 14 -13.56 -5.53 23.21
CA GLY A 14 -12.62 -4.70 23.99
C GLY A 14 -13.06 -3.24 24.19
N GLY A 15 -14.15 -2.78 23.56
CA GLY A 15 -14.68 -1.42 23.72
C GLY A 15 -15.19 -0.83 22.40
N ALA A 16 -15.82 0.34 22.49
CA ALA A 16 -16.32 1.06 21.32
C ALA A 16 -15.18 1.91 20.72
N THR A 17 -14.63 1.47 19.59
CA THR A 17 -13.51 2.14 18.93
C THR A 17 -14.05 3.11 17.88
N GLN A 18 -13.57 4.36 17.88
CA GLN A 18 -13.87 5.33 16.82
C GLN A 18 -13.08 4.97 15.56
N ILE A 19 -13.79 4.65 14.47
CA ILE A 19 -13.17 4.42 13.16
C ILE A 19 -13.23 5.76 12.41
N PRO A 20 -12.09 6.34 12.02
CA PRO A 20 -12.10 7.63 11.36
C PRO A 20 -12.67 7.48 9.94
N LEU A 21 -13.43 8.48 9.50
CA LEU A 21 -14.21 8.44 8.25
C LEU A 21 -13.31 8.27 7.02
N ASP A 22 -12.10 8.82 7.08
CA ASP A 22 -11.04 8.66 6.08
C ASP A 22 -10.65 7.19 5.84
N SER A 23 -10.79 6.33 6.85
CA SER A 23 -10.49 4.90 6.75
C SER A 23 -11.65 4.10 6.16
N LEU A 24 -12.89 4.54 6.37
CA LEU A 24 -14.07 3.88 5.79
C LEU A 24 -14.19 4.16 4.29
N LEU A 25 -13.76 5.35 3.85
CA LEU A 25 -13.94 5.79 2.48
C LEU A 25 -13.35 4.80 1.45
N PRO A 26 -12.08 4.35 1.51
CA PRO A 26 -11.54 3.41 0.53
C PRO A 26 -12.24 2.04 0.53
N ILE A 27 -12.75 1.59 1.68
CA ILE A 27 -13.41 0.28 1.83
C ILE A 27 -14.66 0.20 0.95
N PHE A 28 -15.44 1.28 0.86
CA PHE A 28 -16.64 1.33 0.03
C PHE A 28 -16.37 1.90 -1.36
N LEU A 29 -15.46 2.88 -1.46
CA LEU A 29 -15.16 3.56 -2.71
C LEU A 29 -14.48 2.62 -3.72
N LEU A 30 -13.52 1.79 -3.31
CA LEU A 30 -12.80 0.91 -4.24
C LEU A 30 -13.69 -0.16 -4.89
N PRO A 31 -14.51 -0.93 -4.15
CA PRO A 31 -15.45 -1.86 -4.78
C PRO A 31 -16.45 -1.16 -5.69
N LEU A 32 -16.96 0.01 -5.30
CA LEU A 32 -17.90 0.79 -6.10
C LEU A 32 -17.26 1.26 -7.41
N LEU A 33 -16.04 1.81 -7.35
CA LEU A 33 -15.29 2.23 -8.53
C LEU A 33 -15.00 1.04 -9.45
N GLY A 34 -14.62 -0.11 -8.89
CA GLY A 34 -14.40 -1.35 -9.64
C GLY A 34 -15.68 -1.84 -10.34
N TYR A 35 -16.81 -1.82 -9.64
CA TYR A 35 -18.11 -2.16 -10.21
C TYR A 35 -18.51 -1.21 -11.35
N ILE A 36 -18.35 0.10 -11.17
CA ILE A 36 -18.66 1.11 -12.19
C ILE A 36 -17.74 0.93 -13.42
N ALA A 37 -16.44 0.71 -13.21
CA ALA A 37 -15.49 0.49 -14.29
C ALA A 37 -15.87 -0.71 -15.17
N ALA A 38 -16.42 -1.78 -14.57
CA ALA A 38 -16.80 -3.00 -15.28
C ALA A 38 -18.00 -2.83 -16.25
N HIS A 39 -18.77 -1.73 -16.19
CA HIS A 39 -19.93 -1.51 -17.07
C HIS A 39 -19.57 -1.05 -18.49
N GLY A 40 -18.31 -0.67 -18.75
CA GLY A 40 -17.90 -0.34 -20.10
C GLY A 40 -16.48 0.22 -20.22
N VAL A 41 -15.89 0.03 -21.40
CA VAL A 41 -14.51 0.41 -21.71
C VAL A 41 -14.28 1.92 -21.54
N TRP A 42 -15.20 2.76 -22.02
CA TRP A 42 -15.07 4.22 -21.88
C TRP A 42 -15.16 4.69 -20.43
N ILE A 43 -16.01 4.05 -19.62
CA ILE A 43 -16.11 4.35 -18.18
C ILE A 43 -14.80 3.97 -17.48
N SER A 44 -14.24 2.81 -17.79
CA SER A 44 -12.92 2.39 -17.32
C SER A 44 -11.82 3.40 -17.69
N VAL A 45 -11.75 3.85 -18.95
CA VAL A 45 -10.76 4.85 -19.41
C VAL A 45 -10.88 6.16 -18.64
N ILE A 46 -12.09 6.69 -18.48
CA ILE A 46 -12.32 7.93 -17.72
C ILE A 46 -11.92 7.74 -16.26
N LEU A 47 -12.27 6.61 -15.65
CA LEU A 47 -11.98 6.34 -14.25
C LEU A 47 -10.47 6.19 -14.02
N PHE A 48 -9.77 5.41 -14.83
CA PHE A 48 -8.32 5.19 -14.70
C PHE A 48 -7.48 6.44 -15.00
N THR A 49 -7.97 7.36 -15.83
CA THR A 49 -7.29 8.63 -16.11
C THR A 49 -7.52 9.67 -15.01
N THR A 50 -8.72 9.74 -14.45
CA THR A 50 -9.08 10.76 -13.43
C THR A 50 -8.68 10.37 -12.00
N LEU A 51 -8.67 9.08 -11.68
CA LEU A 51 -8.39 8.57 -10.35
C LEU A 51 -6.97 8.93 -9.83
N PRO A 52 -5.89 8.81 -10.63
CA PRO A 52 -4.56 9.24 -10.18
C PRO A 52 -4.52 10.74 -9.83
N SER A 53 -5.16 11.59 -10.62
CA SER A 53 -5.24 13.03 -10.35
C SER A 53 -5.96 13.31 -9.02
N PHE A 54 -7.05 12.62 -8.75
CA PHE A 54 -7.76 12.70 -7.48
C PHE A 54 -6.88 12.26 -6.30
N LEU A 55 -6.18 11.13 -6.41
CA LEU A 55 -5.31 10.62 -5.36
C LEU A 55 -4.11 11.55 -5.09
N ILE A 56 -3.52 12.12 -6.14
CA ILE A 56 -2.43 13.11 -6.02
C ILE A 56 -2.94 14.37 -5.31
N TYR A 57 -4.14 14.86 -5.66
CA TYR A 57 -4.74 16.01 -5.01
C TYR A 57 -4.97 15.76 -3.50
N ILE A 58 -5.55 14.61 -3.13
CA ILE A 58 -5.76 14.23 -1.74
C ILE A 58 -4.42 14.07 -1.01
N HIS A 59 -3.41 13.46 -1.66
CA HIS A 59 -2.08 13.30 -1.10
C HIS A 59 -1.42 14.66 -0.82
N TYR A 60 -1.45 15.56 -1.80
CA TYR A 60 -0.95 16.92 -1.65
C TYR A 60 -1.64 17.65 -0.50
N MET A 61 -2.96 17.55 -0.39
CA MET A 61 -3.72 18.13 0.70
C MET A 61 -3.25 17.61 2.06
N PHE A 62 -3.17 16.29 2.25
CA PHE A 62 -2.74 15.74 3.55
C PHE A 62 -1.28 16.05 3.88
N MET A 63 -0.39 16.04 2.89
CA MET A 63 1.01 16.43 3.09
C MET A 63 1.12 17.92 3.45
N ARG A 64 0.32 18.78 2.82
CA ARG A 64 0.30 20.23 3.10
C ARG A 64 -0.16 20.54 4.52
N TYR A 65 -1.13 19.80 5.05
CA TYR A 65 -1.65 19.98 6.40
C TYR A 65 -0.95 19.14 7.47
N ASN A 66 0.05 18.33 7.10
CA ASN A 66 0.74 17.38 7.99
C ASN A 66 -0.22 16.46 8.77
N SER A 67 -1.38 16.15 8.19
CA SER A 67 -2.42 15.40 8.88
C SER A 67 -2.09 13.90 8.88
N PRO A 68 -2.03 13.23 10.04
CA PRO A 68 -1.91 11.78 10.07
C PRO A 68 -3.23 11.17 9.57
N THR A 69 -3.16 10.44 8.45
CA THR A 69 -4.33 9.77 7.87
C THR A 69 -4.02 8.31 7.60
N LYS A 70 -5.05 7.46 7.69
CA LYS A 70 -4.93 6.03 7.35
C LYS A 70 -5.48 5.74 5.95
N PHE A 71 -6.06 6.74 5.29
CA PHE A 71 -6.67 6.64 3.97
C PHE A 71 -5.81 5.84 2.97
N PHE A 72 -4.55 6.23 2.76
CA PHE A 72 -3.67 5.58 1.78
C PHE A 72 -3.27 4.15 2.16
N LEU A 73 -3.14 3.86 3.45
CA LEU A 73 -2.89 2.51 3.94
C LEU A 73 -4.10 1.62 3.69
N ILE A 74 -5.30 2.07 4.07
CA ILE A 74 -6.52 1.30 3.85
C ILE A 74 -6.79 1.15 2.35
N TRP A 75 -6.55 2.18 1.54
CA TRP A 75 -6.61 2.09 0.09
C TRP A 75 -5.71 0.97 -0.46
N THR A 76 -4.46 0.92 -0.01
CA THR A 76 -3.51 -0.13 -0.42
C THR A 76 -4.00 -1.52 -0.02
N LEU A 77 -4.40 -1.69 1.25
CA LEU A 77 -4.86 -2.98 1.76
C LEU A 77 -6.13 -3.46 1.06
N MET A 78 -7.09 -2.56 0.83
CA MET A 78 -8.32 -2.88 0.11
C MET A 78 -8.04 -3.20 -1.36
N SER A 79 -7.12 -2.49 -2.01
CA SER A 79 -6.73 -2.80 -3.39
C SER A 79 -6.10 -4.19 -3.50
N ILE A 80 -5.18 -4.55 -2.59
CA ILE A 80 -4.56 -5.88 -2.56
C ILE A 80 -5.62 -6.96 -2.32
N PHE A 81 -6.52 -6.74 -1.35
CA PHE A 81 -7.59 -7.69 -1.05
C PHE A 81 -8.53 -7.88 -2.24
N LEU A 82 -8.98 -6.80 -2.89
CA LEU A 82 -9.87 -6.89 -4.04
C LEU A 82 -9.20 -7.58 -5.23
N ILE A 83 -7.94 -7.24 -5.54
CA ILE A 83 -7.19 -7.89 -6.61
C ILE A 83 -7.06 -9.39 -6.33
N PHE A 84 -6.69 -9.77 -5.10
CA PHE A 84 -6.56 -11.17 -4.72
C PHE A 84 -7.91 -11.92 -4.81
N MET A 85 -8.99 -11.34 -4.27
CA MET A 85 -10.32 -11.95 -4.29
C MET A 85 -10.88 -12.09 -5.71
N ILE A 86 -10.73 -11.06 -6.56
CA ILE A 86 -11.15 -11.12 -7.95
C ILE A 86 -10.32 -12.17 -8.70
N PHE A 87 -9.01 -12.22 -8.46
CA PHE A 87 -8.15 -13.19 -9.10
C PHE A 87 -8.54 -14.63 -8.73
N GLU A 88 -8.63 -14.97 -7.45
CA GLU A 88 -8.96 -16.33 -7.02
C GLU A 88 -10.40 -16.74 -7.35
N MET A 89 -11.38 -15.85 -7.17
CA MET A 89 -12.79 -16.22 -7.32
C MET A 89 -13.27 -16.15 -8.76
N ALA A 90 -12.78 -15.19 -9.56
CA ALA A 90 -13.21 -15.00 -10.93
C ALA A 90 -12.18 -15.52 -11.93
N VAL A 91 -10.95 -15.01 -11.88
CA VAL A 91 -9.92 -15.29 -12.92
C VAL A 91 -9.51 -16.76 -12.90
N VAL A 92 -9.15 -17.32 -11.75
CA VAL A 92 -8.69 -18.72 -11.65
C VAL A 92 -9.77 -19.70 -12.11
N ASN A 93 -11.04 -19.45 -11.76
CA ASN A 93 -12.15 -20.33 -12.17
C ASN A 93 -12.56 -20.13 -13.64
N LEU A 94 -12.50 -18.90 -14.16
CA LEU A 94 -12.98 -18.59 -15.51
C LEU A 94 -11.93 -18.90 -16.59
N LEU A 95 -10.65 -18.69 -16.29
CA LEU A 95 -9.54 -18.77 -17.25
C LEU A 95 -8.70 -20.04 -17.09
N ASP A 96 -9.17 -21.01 -16.30
CA ASP A 96 -8.55 -22.32 -16.04
C ASP A 96 -7.04 -22.21 -15.76
N ILE A 97 -6.68 -21.29 -14.86
CA ILE A 97 -5.28 -20.98 -14.53
C ILE A 97 -4.63 -22.21 -13.91
N ARG A 98 -3.41 -22.53 -14.37
CA ARG A 98 -2.68 -23.70 -13.88
C ARG A 98 -2.36 -23.57 -12.38
N THR A 99 -2.43 -24.69 -11.67
CA THR A 99 -2.28 -24.71 -10.21
C THR A 99 -0.91 -24.22 -9.74
N ASP A 100 0.18 -24.56 -10.43
CA ASP A 100 1.54 -24.10 -10.16
C ASP A 100 1.71 -22.57 -10.34
N GLU A 101 1.09 -21.99 -11.37
CA GLU A 101 1.05 -20.55 -11.62
C GLU A 101 0.26 -19.84 -10.51
N ASN A 102 -0.90 -20.39 -10.12
CA ASN A 102 -1.69 -19.84 -9.01
C ASN A 102 -0.93 -19.92 -7.67
N PHE A 103 -0.25 -21.04 -7.39
CA PHE A 103 0.60 -21.15 -6.20
C PHE A 103 1.71 -20.09 -6.19
N SER A 104 2.31 -19.80 -7.35
CA SER A 104 3.33 -18.75 -7.48
C SER A 104 2.75 -17.37 -7.16
N PHE A 105 1.55 -17.07 -7.65
CA PHE A 105 0.81 -15.84 -7.34
C PHE A 105 0.49 -15.69 -5.84
N ILE A 106 0.03 -16.77 -5.18
CA ILE A 106 -0.27 -16.77 -3.74
C ILE A 106 1.00 -16.56 -2.93
N ILE A 107 2.08 -17.28 -3.26
CA ILE A 107 3.37 -17.19 -2.54
C ILE A 107 3.94 -15.76 -2.61
N ILE A 108 3.96 -15.16 -3.81
CA ILE A 108 4.50 -13.80 -3.98
C ILE A 108 3.61 -12.78 -3.24
N THR A 109 2.28 -12.97 -3.21
CA THR A 109 1.36 -12.16 -2.39
C THR A 109 1.71 -12.23 -0.90
N ILE A 110 1.93 -13.43 -0.36
CA ILE A 110 2.29 -13.63 1.04
C ILE A 110 3.65 -12.97 1.36
N ILE A 111 4.63 -13.12 0.48
CA ILE A 111 5.95 -12.47 0.62
C ILE A 111 5.79 -10.95 0.66
N MET A 112 5.02 -10.39 -0.27
CA MET A 112 4.77 -8.95 -0.36
C MET A 112 4.11 -8.40 0.91
N LEU A 113 3.07 -9.05 1.41
CA LEU A 113 2.41 -8.69 2.66
C LEU A 113 3.37 -8.83 3.86
N GLY A 114 4.15 -9.92 3.91
CA GLY A 114 5.14 -10.15 4.96
C GLY A 114 6.23 -9.06 5.00
N CYS A 115 6.75 -8.66 3.84
CA CYS A 115 7.71 -7.56 3.71
C CYS A 115 7.09 -6.22 4.12
N GLY A 116 5.85 -5.94 3.70
CA GLY A 116 5.13 -4.72 4.08
C GLY A 116 4.89 -4.64 5.60
N CYS A 117 4.43 -5.73 6.20
CA CYS A 117 4.25 -5.85 7.65
C CYS A 117 5.57 -5.65 8.40
N LYS A 118 6.66 -6.30 7.97
CA LYS A 118 7.99 -6.10 8.57
C LYS A 118 8.48 -4.66 8.43
N THR A 119 8.21 -4.00 7.32
CA THR A 119 8.55 -2.58 7.12
C THR A 119 7.88 -1.71 8.17
N LYS A 120 6.58 -1.91 8.38
CA LYS A 120 5.79 -1.15 9.33
C LYS A 120 6.16 -1.45 10.78
N LEU A 121 6.25 -2.72 11.15
CA LEU A 121 6.66 -3.15 12.49
C LEU A 121 8.04 -2.60 12.85
N ASN A 122 9.02 -2.71 11.95
CA ASN A 122 10.35 -2.16 12.20
C ASN A 122 10.34 -0.63 12.36
N ALA A 123 9.42 0.07 11.70
CA ALA A 123 9.23 1.50 11.89
C ALA A 123 8.74 1.79 13.32
N GLU A 124 7.65 1.14 13.74
CA GLU A 124 7.06 1.30 15.07
C GLU A 124 8.06 0.96 16.20
N TRP A 125 8.77 -0.16 16.06
CA TRP A 125 9.85 -0.56 16.98
C TRP A 125 10.98 0.48 17.03
N SER A 126 11.30 1.10 15.89
CA SER A 126 12.30 2.18 15.85
C SER A 126 11.83 3.44 16.57
N TYR A 127 10.53 3.74 16.56
CA TYR A 127 9.98 4.90 17.26
C TYR A 127 10.09 4.70 18.78
N LEU A 128 9.62 3.55 19.27
CA LEU A 128 9.68 3.18 20.69
C LEU A 128 11.11 3.17 21.26
N LYS A 129 12.06 2.61 20.49
CA LYS A 129 13.48 2.57 20.91
C LYS A 129 14.13 3.95 20.94
N THR A 130 13.68 4.86 20.09
CA THR A 130 14.19 6.24 20.08
C THR A 130 13.71 7.00 21.31
N ASP A 131 12.46 6.79 21.72
CA ASP A 131 11.94 7.35 22.98
C ASP A 131 12.65 6.79 24.20
N SER A 132 12.95 5.49 24.26
CA SER A 132 13.60 4.88 25.44
C SER A 132 15.09 5.20 25.57
N LYS A 133 15.86 5.23 24.47
CA LYS A 133 17.29 5.58 24.51
C LYS A 133 17.54 7.04 24.91
N MET A 134 16.55 7.90 24.70
CA MET A 134 16.59 9.31 25.06
C MET A 134 16.82 9.53 26.56
N GLU A 135 16.24 8.66 27.40
CA GLU A 135 16.30 8.80 28.86
C GLU A 135 17.68 8.42 29.42
N MET A 136 18.54 7.75 28.63
CA MET A 136 19.75 7.08 29.11
C MET A 136 21.07 7.69 28.59
N SER A 137 21.08 8.68 27.69
CA SER A 137 22.33 9.14 27.06
C SER A 137 23.07 10.22 27.87
N THR A 138 24.18 9.82 28.52
CA THR A 138 25.22 10.72 29.07
C THR A 138 26.52 10.64 28.25
N CYS A 139 27.08 11.83 27.98
CA CYS A 139 28.47 12.16 27.59
C CYS A 139 28.87 12.25 26.09
N ASP A 140 29.39 13.46 25.77
CA ASP A 140 30.57 13.81 24.94
C ASP A 140 30.50 14.14 23.43
N GLU A 141 29.33 14.40 22.87
CA GLU A 141 29.21 15.18 21.62
C GLU A 141 28.24 16.35 21.86
N THR A 142 28.47 17.51 21.21
CA THR A 142 27.53 18.64 21.27
C THR A 142 26.14 18.13 20.91
N PRO A 143 25.17 18.10 21.85
CA PRO A 143 23.93 17.40 21.63
C PRO A 143 23.15 18.11 20.52
N LEU A 144 22.94 17.43 19.39
CA LEU A 144 21.96 17.87 18.40
C LEU A 144 20.59 17.74 19.06
N VAL A 145 19.86 18.84 19.17
CA VAL A 145 18.52 18.87 19.77
C VAL A 145 17.51 19.18 18.67
N CYS A 146 16.44 18.39 18.59
CA CYS A 146 15.33 18.69 17.69
C CYS A 146 14.50 19.86 18.24
N SER A 147 14.22 20.87 17.41
CA SER A 147 13.38 22.02 17.74
C SER A 147 11.95 21.64 18.17
N ASP A 148 11.37 20.67 17.46
CA ASP A 148 9.96 20.28 17.62
C ASP A 148 9.78 19.31 18.79
N CYS A 149 10.62 18.28 18.87
CA CYS A 149 10.56 17.32 19.97
C CYS A 149 11.21 17.82 21.27
N ARG A 150 12.10 18.83 21.20
CA ARG A 150 12.92 19.34 22.31
C ARG A 150 13.74 18.25 23.03
N LYS A 151 14.20 17.28 22.25
CA LYS A 151 14.87 16.06 22.70
C LYS A 151 16.21 15.89 21.97
N ARG A 152 17.19 15.25 22.61
CA ARG A 152 18.51 14.95 22.00
C ARG A 152 18.35 13.94 20.87
N VAL A 153 18.98 14.17 19.73
CA VAL A 153 18.89 13.27 18.58
C VAL A 153 20.29 12.82 18.17
N SER A 154 20.40 11.61 17.65
CA SER A 154 21.66 11.16 17.06
C SER A 154 21.96 11.95 15.79
N SER A 155 23.23 11.98 15.38
CA SER A 155 23.62 12.54 14.09
C SER A 155 22.79 11.94 12.94
N ARG A 156 22.48 12.78 11.93
CA ARG A 156 21.66 12.43 10.76
C ARG A 156 20.21 12.01 11.06
N SER A 157 19.66 12.43 12.20
CA SER A 157 18.23 12.29 12.49
C SER A 157 17.43 13.45 11.91
N TYR A 158 16.24 13.19 11.40
CA TYR A 158 15.33 14.21 10.90
C TYR A 158 13.95 14.04 11.52
N HIS A 159 13.33 15.14 11.93
CA HIS A 159 11.96 15.15 12.44
C HIS A 159 10.97 14.91 11.29
N CYS A 160 9.94 14.11 11.53
CA CYS A 160 8.81 13.95 10.62
C CYS A 160 7.58 14.64 11.21
N ASN A 161 7.08 15.68 10.54
CA ASN A 161 5.91 16.45 11.00
C ASN A 161 4.60 15.68 10.97
N ILE A 162 4.55 14.51 10.30
CA ILE A 162 3.35 13.67 10.19
C ILE A 162 3.33 12.62 11.31
N CYS A 163 4.47 11.99 11.58
CA CYS A 163 4.59 10.99 12.65
C CYS A 163 4.97 11.61 14.00
N HIS A 164 5.36 12.89 14.03
CA HIS A 164 5.86 13.61 15.21
C HIS A 164 7.01 12.93 15.95
N VAL A 165 7.91 12.27 15.21
CA VAL A 165 9.06 11.53 15.75
C VAL A 165 10.32 11.82 14.93
N CYS A 166 11.48 11.80 15.60
CA CYS A 166 12.78 11.91 14.96
C CYS A 166 13.27 10.55 14.47
N ILE A 167 13.60 10.45 13.18
CA ILE A 167 14.02 9.20 12.54
C ILE A 167 15.46 9.30 12.08
N VAL A 168 16.28 8.32 12.48
CA VAL A 168 17.69 8.21 12.09
C VAL A 168 17.79 7.86 10.61
N LYS A 169 18.56 8.65 9.85
CA LYS A 169 18.68 8.53 8.38
C LYS A 169 17.30 8.41 7.72
N ARG A 170 16.37 9.28 8.14
CA ARG A 170 15.05 9.39 7.52
C ARG A 170 15.21 9.61 6.02
N ASP A 171 14.52 8.80 5.24
CA ASP A 171 14.45 8.96 3.79
C ASP A 171 13.15 9.69 3.44
N LEU A 172 12.00 9.04 3.68
CA LEU A 172 10.68 9.59 3.40
C LEU A 172 9.63 9.16 4.43
N HIS A 173 8.50 9.85 4.42
CA HIS A 173 7.27 9.36 5.06
C HIS A 173 6.40 8.71 3.98
N CYS A 174 6.12 7.41 4.12
CA CYS A 174 5.33 6.67 3.15
C CYS A 174 3.87 6.69 3.58
N ALA A 175 3.03 7.47 2.89
CA ALA A 175 1.59 7.53 3.16
C ALA A 175 0.91 6.16 2.95
N TRP A 176 1.34 5.39 1.94
CA TRP A 176 0.77 4.08 1.57
C TRP A 176 1.03 2.97 2.60
N LEU A 177 2.14 3.05 3.35
CA LEU A 177 2.41 2.16 4.48
C LEU A 177 2.08 2.81 5.84
N ASN A 178 1.71 4.09 5.82
CA ASN A 178 1.50 4.95 6.98
C ASN A 178 2.64 4.84 8.02
N CYS A 179 3.89 4.95 7.55
CA CYS A 179 5.08 4.96 8.41
C CYS A 179 6.25 5.69 7.74
N CYS A 180 7.18 6.20 8.55
CA CYS A 180 8.46 6.69 8.08
C CYS A 180 9.40 5.55 7.69
N ILE A 181 10.09 5.74 6.55
CA ILE A 181 11.18 4.89 6.09
C ILE A 181 12.50 5.52 6.53
N GLY A 182 13.34 4.73 7.18
CA GLY A 182 14.67 5.11 7.65
C GLY A 182 15.56 3.88 7.81
N GLU A 183 16.67 4.03 8.54
CA GLU A 183 17.73 3.01 8.56
C GLU A 183 17.23 1.59 8.92
N LYS A 184 16.30 1.47 9.88
CA LYS A 184 15.89 0.18 10.45
C LYS A 184 14.86 -0.60 9.62
N ASN A 185 14.18 0.05 8.69
CA ASN A 185 13.15 -0.57 7.86
C ASN A 185 13.36 -0.43 6.35
N HIS A 186 14.35 0.37 5.89
CA HIS A 186 14.62 0.62 4.47
C HIS A 186 14.75 -0.67 3.62
N ARG A 187 15.47 -1.70 4.11
CA ARG A 187 15.62 -2.97 3.38
C ARG A 187 14.28 -3.70 3.13
N TRP A 188 13.38 -3.65 4.11
CA TRP A 188 12.07 -4.29 4.02
C TRP A 188 11.14 -3.49 3.11
N TYR A 189 11.29 -2.15 3.13
CA TYR A 189 10.57 -1.27 2.21
C TYR A 189 10.93 -1.60 0.75
N LEU A 190 12.22 -1.70 0.42
CA LEU A 190 12.66 -2.11 -0.92
C LEU A 190 12.15 -3.50 -1.29
N ALA A 191 12.23 -4.47 -0.38
CA ALA A 191 11.68 -5.82 -0.63
C ALA A 191 10.16 -5.79 -0.90
N THR A 192 9.42 -4.90 -0.23
CA THR A 192 7.99 -4.68 -0.46
C THR A 192 7.73 -4.14 -1.87
N LEU A 193 8.51 -3.15 -2.33
CA LEU A 193 8.37 -2.60 -3.68
C LEU A 193 8.67 -3.64 -4.76
N ILE A 194 9.77 -4.40 -4.61
CA ILE A 194 10.18 -5.43 -5.58
C ILE A 194 9.14 -6.54 -5.66
N SER A 195 8.66 -7.03 -4.51
CA SER A 195 7.64 -8.08 -4.47
C SER A 195 6.28 -7.59 -4.99
N ALA A 196 5.91 -6.33 -4.76
CA ALA A 196 4.69 -5.74 -5.34
C ALA A 196 4.78 -5.61 -6.86
N LEU A 197 5.94 -5.21 -7.39
CA LEU A 197 6.18 -5.18 -8.83
C LEU A 197 6.12 -6.60 -9.43
N ALA A 198 6.76 -7.58 -8.79
CA ALA A 198 6.69 -8.97 -9.23
C ALA A 198 5.25 -9.51 -9.22
N GLN A 199 4.47 -9.21 -8.18
CA GLN A 199 3.08 -9.63 -8.06
C GLN A 199 2.19 -9.06 -9.16
N THR A 200 2.28 -7.75 -9.39
CA THR A 200 1.44 -7.06 -10.39
C THR A 200 1.82 -7.45 -11.82
N SER A 201 3.11 -7.63 -12.09
CA SER A 201 3.60 -8.16 -13.37
C SER A 201 3.14 -9.60 -13.61
N LEU A 202 3.23 -10.47 -12.61
CA LEU A 202 2.76 -11.85 -12.72
C LEU A 202 1.24 -11.89 -12.96
N CYS A 203 0.47 -11.13 -12.18
CA CYS A 203 -0.98 -11.01 -12.35
C CYS A 203 -1.35 -10.57 -13.78
N SER A 204 -0.67 -9.54 -14.28
CA SER A 204 -0.89 -9.03 -15.64
C SER A 204 -0.53 -10.07 -16.70
N ASN A 205 0.58 -10.78 -16.53
CA ASN A 205 0.99 -11.84 -17.45
C ASN A 205 -0.04 -12.96 -17.51
N LEU A 206 -0.49 -13.46 -16.35
CA LEU A 206 -1.47 -14.56 -16.29
C LEU A 206 -2.82 -14.19 -16.93
N ILE A 207 -3.26 -12.95 -16.76
CA ILE A 207 -4.48 -12.45 -17.43
C ILE A 207 -4.26 -12.34 -18.94
N LEU A 208 -3.12 -11.82 -19.39
CA LEU A 208 -2.85 -11.64 -20.82
C LEU A 208 -2.62 -12.98 -21.55
N THR A 209 -1.92 -13.94 -20.96
CA THR A 209 -1.68 -15.26 -21.57
C THR A 209 -2.93 -16.12 -21.69
N THR A 210 -3.99 -15.77 -20.96
CA THR A 210 -5.28 -16.46 -21.03
C THR A 210 -6.28 -15.75 -21.93
N ALA A 211 -6.20 -14.42 -22.04
CA ALA A 211 -7.01 -13.65 -22.97
C ALA A 211 -6.47 -13.65 -24.40
N CYS A 212 -5.14 -13.69 -24.57
CA CYS A 212 -4.44 -13.60 -25.86
C CYS A 212 -3.82 -14.95 -26.23
N HIS A 213 -3.52 -15.19 -27.52
CA HIS A 213 -2.78 -16.38 -27.94
C HIS A 213 -1.39 -16.38 -27.30
N PRO A 214 -1.05 -17.39 -26.48
CA PRO A 214 0.24 -17.42 -25.80
C PRO A 214 1.31 -18.12 -26.66
N PHE A 215 2.54 -17.64 -26.58
CA PHE A 215 3.71 -18.36 -27.09
C PHE A 215 4.62 -18.80 -25.94
N LYS A 216 5.32 -19.92 -26.15
CA LYS A 216 6.25 -20.48 -25.15
C LYS A 216 7.63 -19.87 -25.33
N VAL A 217 8.12 -19.18 -24.30
CA VAL A 217 9.48 -18.60 -24.33
C VAL A 217 10.51 -19.57 -23.78
N PHE A 218 10.24 -20.13 -22.60
CA PHE A 218 11.18 -21.00 -21.90
C PHE A 218 10.44 -22.00 -21.02
N GLY A 219 10.52 -23.30 -21.37
CA GLY A 219 9.83 -24.36 -20.63
C GLY A 219 8.31 -24.11 -20.54
N SER A 220 7.79 -24.05 -19.31
CA SER A 220 6.37 -23.77 -19.01
C SER A 220 6.00 -22.28 -19.02
N PHE A 221 6.96 -21.37 -19.20
CA PHE A 221 6.70 -19.93 -19.14
C PHE A 221 6.09 -19.42 -20.46
N MET A 222 4.89 -18.87 -20.36
CA MET A 222 4.10 -18.34 -21.48
C MET A 222 4.09 -16.81 -21.45
N LEU A 223 4.15 -16.20 -22.64
CA LEU A 223 3.95 -14.76 -22.85
C LEU A 223 2.82 -14.55 -23.88
N PRO A 224 2.09 -13.43 -23.80
CA PRO A 224 1.08 -13.09 -24.80
C PRO A 224 1.72 -12.73 -26.14
N ASP A 225 1.22 -13.29 -27.25
CA ASP A 225 1.67 -13.02 -28.63
C ASP A 225 0.67 -12.14 -29.37
N ASP A 226 -0.60 -12.57 -29.46
CA ASP A 226 -1.64 -11.92 -30.25
C ASP A 226 -2.95 -11.77 -29.45
N CYS A 227 -3.39 -10.51 -29.28
CA CYS A 227 -4.63 -10.13 -28.57
C CYS A 227 -5.72 -9.63 -29.51
N SER A 228 -5.59 -9.83 -30.83
CA SER A 228 -6.55 -9.36 -31.85
C SER A 228 -7.97 -9.84 -31.57
N ASP A 229 -8.10 -11.07 -31.05
CA ASP A 229 -9.39 -11.72 -30.78
C ASP A 229 -10.18 -11.09 -29.62
N VAL A 230 -9.50 -10.35 -28.73
CA VAL A 230 -10.10 -9.79 -27.50
C VAL A 230 -10.97 -8.54 -27.79
N TYR A 231 -10.72 -7.85 -28.89
CA TYR A 231 -11.31 -6.54 -29.17
C TYR A 231 -12.31 -6.54 -30.34
N PHE A 232 -12.71 -7.71 -30.86
CA PHE A 232 -13.68 -7.77 -31.96
C PHE A 232 -15.04 -7.12 -31.62
N ASP A 233 -15.42 -7.07 -30.35
CA ASP A 233 -16.68 -6.44 -29.90
C ASP A 233 -16.63 -4.90 -29.82
N ILE A 234 -15.45 -4.29 -30.06
CA ILE A 234 -15.26 -2.81 -29.99
C ILE A 234 -15.33 -2.16 -31.39
N LEU A 235 -15.27 -2.95 -32.46
CA LEU A 235 -15.38 -2.51 -33.87
C LEU A 235 -16.78 -2.78 -34.43
#